data_AF-A0A2E5CC06-F1
#
_entry.id   AF-A0A2E5CC06-F1
#
_cell.length_a   1.000
_cell.length_b   1.000
_cell.length_c   1.000
_cell.angle_alpha   90.00
_cell.angle_beta   90.00
_cell.angle_gamma   90.00
#
_symmetry.space_group_name_H-M   'P 1'
#
loop_
_entity.id
_entity.type
_entity.pdbx_description
1 polymer ?
#
loop_
_entity_poly.entity_id
_entity_poly.type
_entity_poly.pdbx_seq_one_letter_code
_entity_poly.pdbx_strand_id
1 'polypeptide(L)' 'MKNLVLATIVLSFFSGPAIASKSEHRQLKVSACEGKEQGSTCSFEGKRGSVAGVCTESRRDPDVLKCINLKRKKRSKKSN' A
#
# COMPACT_ATOMS: atom_id res chain seq x y z
N MET A 1 5.93 19.94 54.37
CA MET A 1 4.88 19.43 53.47
C MET A 1 5.11 20.09 52.11
N LYS A 2 5.70 19.36 51.17
CA LYS A 2 6.17 19.86 49.86
C LYS A 2 5.35 19.16 48.79
N ASN A 3 4.17 19.68 48.51
CA ASN A 3 3.28 19.11 47.49
C ASN A 3 2.94 20.23 46.50
N LEU A 4 3.97 20.69 45.81
CA LEU A 4 3.85 21.44 44.57
C LEU A 4 4.09 20.43 43.44
N VAL A 5 3.50 20.68 42.26
CA VAL A 5 3.61 19.91 41.02
C VAL A 5 2.51 18.85 40.82
N LEU A 6 1.28 19.32 40.64
CA LEU A 6 0.22 18.64 39.89
C LEU A 6 -0.22 19.54 38.74
N ALA A 7 0.64 19.74 37.73
CA ALA A 7 0.26 20.45 36.50
C ALA A 7 1.31 20.27 35.38
N THR A 8 1.41 19.07 34.78
CA THR A 8 1.99 18.91 33.44
C THR A 8 1.32 17.73 32.71
N ILE A 9 0.01 17.86 32.54
CA ILE A 9 -0.73 17.13 31.49
C ILE A 9 -0.44 17.88 30.19
N VAL A 10 0.68 17.62 29.53
CA VAL A 10 0.95 18.16 28.19
C VAL A 10 1.62 17.10 27.32
N LEU A 11 0.78 16.48 26.49
CA LEU A 11 1.05 16.11 25.09
C LEU A 11 2.39 15.42 24.81
N SER A 12 2.53 14.17 25.19
CA SER A 12 3.51 13.31 24.53
C SER A 12 2.94 11.93 24.24
N PHE A 13 3.11 11.52 22.99
CA PHE A 13 2.84 10.20 22.43
C PHE A 13 1.38 9.89 22.02
N PHE A 14 0.80 10.75 21.18
CA PHE A 14 0.03 10.23 20.03
C PHE A 14 0.99 9.67 18.96
N SER A 15 1.78 8.67 19.34
CA SER A 15 2.40 7.76 18.38
C SER A 15 1.52 6.52 18.30
N GLY A 16 0.22 6.72 18.01
CA GLY A 16 -0.63 5.63 17.60
C GLY A 16 -0.08 5.11 16.27
N PRO A 17 0.16 3.80 16.09
CA PRO A 17 0.49 3.30 14.77
C PRO A 17 -0.71 3.64 13.91
N ALA A 18 -0.52 4.52 12.93
CA ALA A 18 -1.52 4.79 11.93
C ALA A 18 -1.89 3.44 11.32
N ILE A 19 -3.09 2.94 11.64
CA ILE A 19 -3.66 1.76 11.00
C ILE A 19 -4.09 2.19 9.60
N ALA A 20 -3.12 2.55 8.76
CA ALA A 20 -3.29 2.97 7.37
C ALA A 20 -3.18 1.76 6.42
N SER A 21 -3.72 0.61 6.85
CA SER A 21 -3.48 -0.68 6.18
C SER A 21 -4.13 -0.81 4.79
N LYS A 22 -4.90 0.19 4.34
CA LYS A 22 -5.59 0.22 3.05
C LYS A 22 -4.88 1.08 2.00
N SER A 23 -4.23 2.17 2.41
CA SER A 23 -3.41 3.01 1.53
C SER A 23 -2.06 2.37 1.26
N GLU A 24 -1.42 1.76 2.26
CA GLU A 24 -0.15 1.03 2.10
C GLU A 24 -0.22 -0.03 1.00
N HIS A 25 -1.28 -0.84 0.98
CA HIS A 25 -1.39 -1.91 -0.02
C HIS A 25 -1.66 -1.40 -1.45
N ARG A 26 -2.16 -0.17 -1.60
CA ARG A 26 -2.22 0.49 -2.92
C ARG A 26 -0.84 1.00 -3.31
N GLN A 27 -0.10 1.55 -2.36
CA GLN A 27 1.24 2.08 -2.58
C GLN A 27 2.24 0.97 -2.96
N LEU A 28 2.22 -0.18 -2.27
CA LEU A 28 3.07 -1.35 -2.59
C LEU A 28 2.93 -1.84 -4.04
N LYS A 29 1.74 -1.69 -4.64
CA LYS A 29 1.51 -2.04 -6.04
C LYS A 29 2.11 -1.03 -7.01
N VAL A 30 2.12 0.24 -6.62
CA VAL A 30 2.67 1.33 -7.44
C VAL A 30 4.19 1.31 -7.33
N SER A 31 4.74 1.21 -6.12
CA SER A 31 6.19 1.15 -5.88
C SER A 31 6.85 -0.04 -6.58
N ALA A 32 6.16 -1.19 -6.67
CA ALA A 32 6.65 -2.34 -7.42
C ALA A 32 6.82 -2.08 -8.93
N CYS A 33 6.22 -1.00 -9.44
CA CYS A 33 6.28 -0.55 -10.83
C CYS A 33 6.93 0.83 -10.99
N GLU A 34 7.46 1.41 -9.91
CA GLU A 34 8.15 2.70 -9.94
C GLU A 34 9.49 2.54 -10.67
N GLY A 35 9.74 3.41 -11.66
CA GLY A 35 10.91 3.31 -12.53
C GLY A 35 10.89 2.12 -13.51
N LYS A 36 9.77 1.39 -13.60
CA LYS A 36 9.57 0.32 -14.60
C LYS A 36 8.61 0.79 -15.69
N GLU A 37 8.72 0.14 -16.84
CA GLU A 37 7.85 0.37 -17.99
C GLU A 37 6.61 -0.54 -17.99
N GLN A 38 5.57 -0.13 -18.72
CA GLN A 38 4.35 -0.91 -18.87
C GLN A 38 4.65 -2.31 -19.41
N GLY A 39 4.04 -3.34 -18.83
CA GLY A 39 4.28 -4.73 -19.20
C GLY A 39 5.46 -5.39 -18.48
N SER A 40 6.30 -4.62 -17.78
CA SER A 40 7.38 -5.17 -16.96
C SER A 40 6.87 -6.10 -15.87
N THR A 41 7.64 -7.14 -15.56
CA THR A 41 7.37 -8.04 -14.45
C THR A 41 7.57 -7.32 -13.11
N CYS A 42 6.63 -7.52 -12.19
CA CYS A 42 6.65 -6.95 -10.85
C CYS A 42 6.30 -8.00 -9.78
N SER A 43 6.84 -7.81 -8.59
CA SER A 43 6.54 -8.62 -7.42
C SER A 43 6.56 -7.77 -6.15
N PHE A 44 5.59 -7.97 -5.26
CA PHE A 44 5.54 -7.27 -3.97
C PHE A 44 4.99 -8.16 -2.85
N GLU A 45 5.37 -7.86 -1.61
CA GLU A 45 4.86 -8.51 -0.40
C GLU A 45 3.44 -7.99 -0.10
N GLY A 46 2.41 -8.80 -0.31
CA GLY A 46 1.03 -8.45 0.05
C GLY A 46 0.60 -9.10 1.36
N LYS A 47 -0.58 -8.72 1.88
CA LYS A 47 -1.15 -9.34 3.11
C LYS A 47 -1.35 -10.86 3.03
N ARG A 48 -1.35 -11.44 1.83
CA ARG A 48 -1.51 -12.89 1.59
C ARG A 48 -0.23 -13.54 1.04
N GLY A 49 0.92 -12.92 1.27
CA GLY A 49 2.23 -13.33 0.76
C GLY A 49 2.65 -12.61 -0.52
N SER A 50 3.75 -13.07 -1.10
CA SER A 50 4.33 -12.48 -2.32
C SER A 50 3.38 -12.58 -3.53
N VAL A 51 3.16 -11.45 -4.18
CA VAL A 51 2.29 -11.29 -5.34
C VAL A 51 3.14 -10.97 -6.55
N ALA A 52 3.28 -11.93 -7.46
CA ALA A 52 3.88 -11.72 -8.78
C ALA A 52 2.84 -11.27 -9.82
N GLY A 53 3.22 -10.40 -10.73
CA GLY A 53 2.35 -9.82 -11.75
C GLY A 53 3.10 -9.04 -12.82
N VAL A 54 2.37 -8.18 -13.52
CA VAL A 54 2.92 -7.24 -14.51
C VAL A 54 2.46 -5.82 -14.22
N CYS A 55 3.29 -4.85 -14.55
CA CYS A 55 2.97 -3.44 -14.49
C CYS A 55 1.95 -3.09 -15.55
N THR A 56 0.84 -2.50 -15.14
CA THR A 56 -0.24 -2.06 -16.04
C THR A 56 -0.75 -0.72 -15.55
N GLU A 57 -1.13 0.13 -16.49
CA GLU A 57 -1.77 1.42 -16.22
C GLU A 57 -3.00 1.28 -15.34
N SER A 58 -3.16 2.22 -14.42
CA SER A 58 -4.35 2.30 -13.59
C SER A 58 -5.52 2.86 -14.39
N ARG A 59 -6.67 2.17 -14.37
CA ARG A 59 -7.91 2.69 -14.99
C ARG A 59 -8.37 4.05 -14.46
N ARG A 60 -7.96 4.43 -13.25
CA ARG A 60 -8.29 5.73 -12.65
C ARG A 60 -7.29 6.81 -13.01
N ASP A 61 -6.04 6.43 -13.28
CA ASP A 61 -4.90 7.33 -13.41
C ASP A 61 -3.93 6.68 -14.42
N PRO A 62 -4.06 6.93 -15.74
CA PRO A 62 -3.28 6.22 -16.76
C PRO A 62 -1.77 6.42 -16.60
N ASP A 63 -1.33 7.56 -16.07
CA ASP A 63 0.07 7.87 -15.75
C ASP A 63 0.67 7.02 -14.62
N VAL A 64 -0.16 6.31 -13.84
CA VAL A 64 0.30 5.51 -12.70
C VAL A 64 0.27 4.02 -13.03
N LEU A 65 1.45 3.41 -13.12
CA LEU A 65 1.59 1.97 -13.24
C LEU A 65 1.34 1.26 -11.90
N LYS A 66 0.61 0.14 -11.96
CA LYS A 66 0.32 -0.73 -10.81
C LYS A 66 0.64 -2.17 -11.15
N CYS A 67 1.16 -2.89 -10.18
CA CYS A 67 1.41 -4.31 -10.29
C CYS A 67 0.08 -5.10 -10.25
N ILE A 68 -0.27 -5.76 -11.35
CA ILE A 68 -1.46 -6.59 -11.47
C ILE A 68 -1.07 -8.07 -11.55
N ASN A 69 -1.59 -8.86 -10.61
CA ASN A 69 -1.43 -10.30 -10.64
C ASN A 69 -2.21 -10.92 -11.81
N LEU A 70 -1.50 -11.52 -12.75
CA LEU A 70 -2.06 -12.15 -13.95
C LEU A 70 -3.03 -13.30 -13.63
N LYS A 71 -2.77 -14.07 -12.57
CA LYS A 71 -3.65 -15.17 -12.13
C LYS A 71 -5.02 -14.65 -11.65
N ARG A 72 -5.05 -13.50 -10.96
CA ARG A 72 -6.31 -12.86 -10.55
C ARG A 72 -7.02 -12.14 -11.70
N LYS A 73 -6.29 -11.52 -12.62
CA LYS A 73 -6.87 -10.84 -13.81
C LYS A 73 -7.64 -11.82 -14.70
N LYS A 74 -7.11 -13.04 -14.92
CA LYS A 74 -7.82 -14.09 -15.67
C LYS A 74 -9.15 -14.49 -15.05
N ARG A 75 -9.23 -14.60 -13.72
CA ARG A 75 -10.50 -14.89 -13.02
C ARG A 75 -11.52 -13.75 -13.16
N SER A 76 -11.07 -12.49 -13.09
CA SER A 76 -11.95 -11.32 -13.28
C SER A 76 -12.50 -11.20 -14.70
N LYS A 77 -11.72 -11.58 -15.72
CA LYS A 77 -12.18 -11.60 -17.12
C LYS A 77 -13.09 -12.79 -17.45
N LYS A 78 -12.97 -13.91 -16.74
CA LYS A 78 -13.81 -15.10 -16.97
C LYS A 78 -15.22 -14.99 -16.37
N SER A 79 -15.46 -13.99 -15.51
CA SER A 79 -16.73 -13.79 -14.82
C SER A 79 -17.58 -12.67 -15.45
N ASN A 80 -17.26 -12.25 -16.67
CA ASN A 80 -18.01 -11.24 -17.45
C ASN A 80 -18.46 -11.86 -18.76
#